data_AF-A0A1I4F6Y6-F1
#
_entry.id   AF-A0A1I4F6Y6-F1
#
_cell.length_a   1.000
_cell.length_b   1.000
_cell.length_c   1.000
_cell.angle_alpha   90.00
_cell.angle_beta   90.00
_cell.angle_gamma   90.00
#
_symmetry.space_group_name_H-M   'P 1'
#
loop_
_entity.id
_entity.type
_entity.pdbx_description
1 polymer ?
#
loop_
_entity_poly.entity_id
_entity_poly.type
_entity_poly.pdbx_seq_one_letter_code
_entity_poly.pdbx_strand_id
1 'polypeptide(L)'
;MGSIGVTAAGFGFVGTMEKLGVERRNYTSGEHKSLLDPYSPQKPDEVELWNDQLRLTHEKFIEAVKSGRGERLRADTPNLFSGLLWNATEAKAIGLIDGFGSIETVARDLIQAEHLKEFNEEPNPLSRLADRLGASIGAGFAGGAVQSVLEAFKSQKVLGQ
;
A
#
# COMPACT_ATOMS: atom_id res chain seq x y z
N MET A 1 -4.54 11.39 12.19
CA MET A 1 -5.78 10.67 12.54
C MET A 1 -6.86 11.02 11.54
N GLY A 2 -7.99 10.32 11.53
CA GLY A 2 -9.05 10.54 10.54
C GLY A 2 -8.81 9.74 9.27
N SER A 3 -8.89 10.38 8.10
CA SER A 3 -8.97 9.70 6.81
C SER A 3 -10.19 8.76 6.74
N ILE A 4 -11.31 9.20 7.29
CA ILE A 4 -12.56 8.46 7.25
C ILE A 4 -13.23 8.78 5.93
N GLY A 5 -12.98 7.93 4.95
CA GLY A 5 -13.45 8.03 3.58
C GLY A 5 -13.05 6.78 2.80
N VAL A 6 -13.59 6.62 1.60
CA VAL A 6 -13.30 5.48 0.73
C VAL A 6 -13.04 6.01 -0.67
N THR A 7 -11.98 5.55 -1.31
CA THR A 7 -11.62 5.93 -2.68
C THR A 7 -11.22 4.69 -3.47
N ALA A 8 -11.48 4.73 -4.76
CA ALA A 8 -10.94 3.80 -5.75
C ALA A 8 -10.39 4.63 -6.91
N ALA A 9 -9.20 4.27 -7.36
CA ALA A 9 -8.52 4.95 -8.44
C ALA A 9 -7.90 3.93 -9.40
N GLY A 10 -7.84 4.31 -10.66
CA GLY A 10 -7.25 3.51 -11.74
C GLY A 10 -6.91 4.38 -12.93
N PHE A 11 -6.27 3.79 -13.94
CA PHE A 11 -5.90 4.44 -15.18
C PHE A 11 -6.74 3.93 -16.35
N GLY A 12 -6.89 4.75 -17.39
CA GLY A 12 -7.42 4.32 -18.68
C GLY A 12 -6.30 4.27 -19.72
N PHE A 13 -6.16 3.15 -20.43
CA PHE A 13 -5.12 2.93 -21.43
C PHE A 13 -5.65 2.87 -22.87
N VAL A 14 -6.96 3.06 -23.08
CA VAL A 14 -7.61 2.96 -24.40
C VAL A 14 -6.86 3.74 -25.48
N GLY A 15 -6.63 5.04 -25.25
CA GLY A 15 -5.92 5.89 -26.22
C GLY A 15 -4.43 5.56 -26.38
N THR A 16 -3.79 4.94 -25.38
CA THR A 16 -2.41 4.47 -25.49
C THR A 16 -2.33 3.21 -26.35
N MET A 17 -3.24 2.26 -26.15
CA MET A 17 -3.31 1.04 -26.95
C MET A 17 -3.59 1.34 -28.42
N GLU A 18 -4.50 2.27 -28.70
CA GLU A 18 -4.79 2.73 -30.06
C GLU A 18 -3.53 3.26 -30.76
N LYS A 19 -2.75 4.13 -30.09
CA LYS A 19 -1.50 4.68 -30.63
C LYS A 19 -0.42 3.64 -30.89
N LEU A 20 -0.38 2.58 -30.09
CA LEU A 20 0.60 1.50 -30.19
C LEU A 20 0.14 0.37 -31.11
N GLY A 21 -1.06 0.44 -31.68
CA GLY A 21 -1.64 -0.63 -32.49
C GLY A 21 -1.94 -1.91 -31.70
N VAL A 22 -2.18 -1.77 -30.39
CA VAL A 22 -2.52 -2.90 -29.51
C VAL A 22 -4.03 -3.12 -29.52
N GLU A 23 -4.45 -4.29 -30.00
CA GLU A 23 -5.85 -4.72 -29.98
C GLU A 23 -6.16 -5.47 -28.67
N ARG A 24 -7.22 -5.04 -27.97
CA ARG A 24 -7.73 -5.74 -26.80
C ARG A 24 -8.77 -6.78 -27.20
N ARG A 25 -8.59 -8.04 -26.76
CA ARG A 25 -9.59 -9.11 -26.88
C ARG A 25 -10.03 -9.54 -25.48
N ASN A 26 -11.30 -9.37 -25.17
CA ASN A 26 -11.85 -9.66 -23.84
C ASN A 26 -13.12 -10.49 -23.96
N TYR A 27 -13.18 -11.56 -23.18
CA TYR A 27 -14.28 -12.52 -23.16
C TYR A 27 -14.73 -12.69 -21.72
N THR A 28 -16.01 -12.44 -21.46
CA THR A 28 -16.58 -12.51 -20.11
C THR A 28 -17.78 -13.44 -20.08
N SER A 29 -18.00 -14.06 -18.91
CA SER A 29 -19.20 -14.87 -18.64
C SER A 29 -20.38 -14.07 -18.11
N GLY A 30 -20.21 -12.78 -17.82
CA GLY A 30 -21.23 -11.91 -17.25
C GLY A 30 -21.04 -10.46 -17.65
N GLU A 31 -22.15 -9.73 -17.63
CA GLU A 31 -22.28 -8.35 -18.15
C GLU A 31 -21.27 -7.38 -17.53
N HIS A 32 -21.17 -7.37 -16.19
CA HIS A 32 -20.26 -6.49 -15.44
C HIS A 32 -18.96 -7.17 -14.99
N LYS A 33 -18.59 -8.33 -15.56
CA LYS A 33 -17.40 -9.09 -15.12
C LYS A 33 -16.07 -8.43 -15.49
N SER A 34 -16.11 -7.36 -16.28
CA SER A 34 -14.98 -6.48 -16.60
C SER A 34 -15.12 -5.08 -16.03
N LEU A 35 -15.94 -4.90 -14.98
CA LEU A 35 -16.01 -3.65 -14.24
C LEU A 35 -14.61 -3.19 -13.80
N LEU A 36 -14.32 -1.89 -13.94
CA LEU A 36 -13.01 -1.27 -13.70
C LEU A 36 -11.87 -1.73 -14.61
N ASP A 37 -12.17 -2.37 -15.74
CA ASP A 37 -11.13 -2.72 -16.71
C ASP A 37 -10.45 -1.46 -17.28
N PRO A 38 -9.13 -1.28 -17.09
CA PRO A 38 -8.43 -0.06 -17.49
C PRO A 38 -8.20 0.01 -19.00
N TYR A 39 -8.50 -1.07 -19.73
CA TYR A 39 -8.25 -1.21 -21.16
C TYR A 39 -9.52 -1.01 -22.00
N SER A 40 -10.66 -0.74 -21.37
CA SER A 40 -11.93 -0.43 -22.05
C SER A 40 -12.36 1.01 -21.78
N PRO A 41 -13.17 1.61 -22.67
CA PRO A 41 -13.84 2.87 -22.35
C PRO A 41 -14.69 2.72 -21.08
N GLN A 42 -14.71 3.75 -20.23
CA GLN A 42 -15.63 3.78 -19.09
C GLN A 42 -17.07 3.81 -19.58
N LYS A 43 -17.94 3.04 -18.92
CA LYS A 43 -19.38 3.07 -19.15
C LYS A 43 -20.07 3.82 -18.00
N PRO A 44 -20.98 4.77 -18.27
CA PRO A 44 -21.61 5.58 -17.22
C PRO A 44 -22.39 4.76 -16.17
N ASP A 45 -23.08 3.71 -16.59
CA ASP A 45 -23.83 2.78 -15.73
C ASP A 45 -22.91 2.02 -14.77
N GLU A 46 -21.77 1.55 -15.25
CA GLU A 46 -20.75 0.89 -14.43
C GLU A 46 -20.07 1.85 -13.45
N VAL A 47 -19.89 3.12 -13.84
CA VAL A 47 -19.38 4.18 -12.95
C VAL A 47 -20.37 4.47 -11.82
N GLU A 48 -21.67 4.57 -12.13
CA GLU A 48 -22.72 4.75 -11.12
C GLU A 48 -22.77 3.57 -10.15
N LEU A 49 -22.76 2.33 -10.68
CA LEU A 49 -22.72 1.10 -9.88
C LEU A 49 -21.53 1.10 -8.90
N TRP A 50 -20.35 1.49 -9.37
CA TRP A 50 -19.16 1.51 -8.52
C TRP A 50 -19.19 2.66 -7.49
N ASN A 51 -19.69 3.83 -7.87
CA ASN A 51 -19.89 4.94 -6.94
C ASN A 51 -20.88 4.58 -5.81
N ASP A 52 -21.93 3.83 -6.12
CA ASP A 52 -22.83 3.30 -5.11
C ASP A 52 -22.15 2.33 -4.15
N GLN A 53 -21.29 1.43 -4.67
CA GLN A 53 -20.50 0.55 -3.81
C GLN A 53 -19.57 1.35 -2.88
N LEU A 54 -18.91 2.40 -3.38
CA LEU A 54 -18.08 3.29 -2.57
C LEU A 54 -18.89 4.01 -1.49
N ARG A 55 -20.07 4.52 -1.85
CA ARG A 55 -20.99 5.19 -0.92
C ARG A 55 -21.45 4.25 0.19
N LEU A 56 -21.90 3.04 -0.15
CA LEU A 56 -22.32 2.04 0.84
C LEU A 56 -21.17 1.63 1.77
N THR A 57 -19.97 1.47 1.22
CA THR A 57 -18.77 1.16 2.01
C THR A 57 -18.43 2.30 2.96
N HIS A 58 -18.54 3.54 2.49
CA HIS A 58 -18.31 4.73 3.31
C HIS A 58 -19.35 4.87 4.42
N GLU A 59 -20.64 4.65 4.14
CA GLU A 59 -21.71 4.62 5.14
C GLU A 59 -21.41 3.60 6.25
N LYS A 60 -20.93 2.40 5.89
CA LYS A 60 -20.53 1.37 6.86
C LYS A 60 -19.32 1.77 7.70
N PHE A 61 -18.36 2.46 7.10
CA PHE A 61 -17.22 3.00 7.84
C PHE A 61 -17.68 4.07 8.84
N ILE A 62 -18.56 5.00 8.42
CA ILE A 62 -19.15 6.02 9.31
C ILE A 62 -19.88 5.36 10.47
N GLU A 63 -20.70 4.34 10.19
CA GLU A 63 -21.43 3.58 11.21
C GLU A 63 -20.49 2.95 12.24
N ALA A 64 -19.42 2.29 11.77
CA ALA A 64 -18.42 1.69 12.65
C ALA A 64 -17.71 2.73 13.54
N VAL A 65 -17.35 3.89 12.98
CA VAL A 65 -16.73 4.98 13.75
C VAL A 65 -17.69 5.53 14.79
N LYS A 66 -18.94 5.83 14.40
CA LYS A 66 -19.97 6.34 15.33
C LYS A 66 -20.25 5.33 16.45
N SER A 67 -20.41 4.05 16.11
CA SER A 67 -20.65 3.00 17.09
C SER A 67 -19.44 2.81 18.03
N GLY A 68 -18.22 2.83 17.50
CA GLY A 68 -17.01 2.62 18.30
C GLY A 68 -16.70 3.81 19.22
N ARG A 69 -16.99 5.04 18.78
CA ARG A 69 -16.70 6.25 19.57
C ARG A 69 -17.86 6.64 20.50
N GLY A 70 -19.10 6.39 20.11
CA GLY A 70 -20.31 6.73 20.88
C GLY A 70 -20.39 8.23 21.18
N GLU A 71 -20.90 8.57 22.36
CA GLU A 71 -21.11 9.96 22.83
C GLU A 71 -19.82 10.80 22.90
N ARG A 72 -18.64 10.19 22.86
CA ARG A 72 -17.37 10.94 22.82
C ARG A 72 -17.19 11.68 21.50
N LEU A 73 -17.75 11.16 20.40
CA LEU A 73 -17.55 11.71 19.08
C LEU A 73 -18.45 12.91 18.85
N ARG A 74 -17.86 14.04 18.48
CA ARG A 74 -18.60 15.19 17.96
C ARG A 74 -18.98 14.93 16.51
N ALA A 75 -20.00 14.09 16.31
CA ALA A 75 -20.37 13.56 15.00
C ALA A 75 -20.91 14.62 14.01
N ASP A 76 -21.25 15.80 14.52
CA ASP A 76 -21.66 17.00 13.78
C ASP A 76 -20.48 17.86 13.30
N THR A 77 -19.24 17.48 13.66
CA THR A 77 -18.04 18.20 13.23
C THR A 77 -17.98 18.27 11.70
N PRO A 78 -17.86 19.48 11.11
CA PRO A 78 -17.74 19.64 9.67
C PRO A 78 -16.56 18.84 9.11
N ASN A 79 -16.78 18.19 7.96
CA ASN A 79 -15.77 17.40 7.25
C ASN A 79 -15.22 16.17 8.01
N LEU A 80 -15.83 15.75 9.12
CA LEU A 80 -15.37 14.59 9.88
C LEU A 80 -15.26 13.31 9.04
N PHE A 81 -16.22 13.13 8.12
CA PHE A 81 -16.33 11.97 7.24
C PHE A 81 -16.03 12.32 5.77
N SER A 82 -15.19 13.31 5.50
CA SER A 82 -14.83 13.67 4.11
C SER A 82 -13.54 12.99 3.60
N GLY A 83 -12.89 12.18 4.44
CA GLY A 83 -11.54 11.65 4.17
C GLY A 83 -10.39 12.59 4.57
N LEU A 84 -10.67 13.77 5.15
CA LEU A 84 -9.61 14.66 5.62
C LEU A 84 -8.85 14.11 6.83
N LEU A 85 -7.62 14.58 6.96
CA LEU A 85 -6.73 14.29 8.09
C LEU A 85 -6.95 15.27 9.22
N TRP A 86 -6.81 14.76 10.43
CA TRP A 86 -6.86 15.52 11.67
C TRP A 86 -5.56 15.30 12.42
N ASN A 87 -4.94 16.37 12.92
CA ASN A 87 -3.80 16.22 13.82
C ASN A 87 -4.27 15.66 15.17
N ALA A 88 -3.34 15.20 16.00
CA ALA A 88 -3.68 14.49 17.23
C ALA A 88 -4.45 15.38 18.24
N THR A 89 -4.14 16.68 18.30
CA THR A 89 -4.84 17.64 19.16
C THR A 89 -6.28 17.85 18.73
N GLU A 90 -6.53 18.05 17.43
CA GLU A 90 -7.88 18.18 16.88
C GLU A 90 -8.67 16.89 17.05
N ALA A 91 -8.06 15.75 16.73
CA ALA A 91 -8.68 14.43 16.85
C ALA A 91 -9.13 14.15 18.29
N LYS A 92 -8.35 14.56 19.30
CA LYS A 92 -8.76 14.47 20.70
C LYS A 92 -9.93 15.41 21.00
N ALA A 93 -9.89 16.65 20.52
CA ALA A 93 -10.94 17.64 20.76
C ALA A 93 -12.31 17.24 20.20
N ILE A 94 -12.34 16.53 19.06
CA ILE A 94 -13.57 16.04 18.43
C ILE A 94 -13.93 14.59 18.81
N GLY A 95 -13.10 13.96 19.66
CA GLY A 95 -13.37 12.64 20.21
C GLY A 95 -13.06 11.46 19.29
N LEU A 96 -12.23 11.64 18.27
CA LEU A 96 -11.69 10.54 17.45
C LEU A 96 -10.69 9.67 18.23
N ILE A 97 -9.98 10.24 19.19
CA ILE A 97 -9.05 9.53 20.08
C ILE A 97 -9.34 9.89 21.54
N ASP A 98 -8.85 9.06 22.45
CA ASP A 98 -9.07 9.24 23.90
C ASP A 98 -7.99 10.10 24.57
N GLY A 99 -6.77 10.06 24.04
CA GLY A 99 -5.65 10.78 24.62
C GLY A 99 -4.36 10.58 23.85
N PHE A 100 -3.29 11.06 24.47
CA PHE A 100 -1.92 10.88 23.98
C PHE A 100 -1.25 9.85 24.88
N GLY A 101 -0.43 8.99 24.28
CA GLY A 101 0.32 7.99 25.03
C GLY A 101 1.31 7.26 24.13
N SER A 102 2.21 6.54 24.76
CA SER A 102 3.09 5.56 24.13
C SER A 102 2.58 4.13 24.39
N ILE A 103 3.14 3.15 23.68
CA ILE A 103 2.82 1.73 23.88
C ILE A 103 3.04 1.34 25.35
N GLU A 104 4.11 1.81 25.97
CA GLU A 104 4.46 1.51 27.36
C GLU A 104 3.44 2.09 28.34
N THR A 105 2.97 3.32 28.11
CA THR A 105 1.95 3.94 28.97
C THR A 105 0.61 3.22 28.85
N VAL A 106 0.18 2.85 27.64
CA VAL A 106 -1.07 2.10 27.43
C VAL A 106 -0.98 0.70 28.04
N ALA A 107 0.14 0.01 27.84
CA ALA A 107 0.35 -1.33 28.36
C ALA A 107 0.35 -1.37 29.88
N ARG A 108 1.05 -0.43 30.53
CA ARG A 108 1.15 -0.35 31.98
C ARG A 108 -0.16 0.13 32.61
N ASP A 109 -0.70 1.24 32.11
CA ASP A 109 -1.72 2.00 32.83
C ASP A 109 -3.14 1.58 32.45
N LEU A 110 -3.36 1.09 31.22
CA LEU A 110 -4.69 0.70 30.73
C LEU A 110 -4.88 -0.82 30.65
N ILE A 111 -3.92 -1.52 30.05
CA ILE A 111 -4.02 -2.98 29.85
C ILE A 111 -3.46 -3.75 31.05
N GLN A 112 -2.64 -3.12 31.89
CA GLN A 112 -1.94 -3.74 33.02
C GLN A 112 -1.14 -4.98 32.61
N ALA A 113 -0.52 -4.92 31.43
CA ALA A 113 0.28 -6.01 30.91
C ALA A 113 1.59 -6.15 31.70
N GLU A 114 1.88 -7.36 32.20
CA GLU A 114 3.10 -7.64 32.96
C GLU A 114 4.35 -7.67 32.07
N HIS A 115 4.21 -8.10 30.82
CA HIS A 115 5.30 -8.24 29.88
C HIS A 115 4.92 -7.72 28.49
N LEU A 116 5.71 -6.78 27.98
CA LEU A 116 5.66 -6.38 26.58
C LEU A 116 6.55 -7.31 25.77
N LYS A 117 5.97 -7.97 24.77
CA LYS A 117 6.73 -8.76 23.79
C LYS A 117 6.86 -7.96 22.51
N GLU A 118 8.09 -7.54 22.21
CA GLU A 118 8.42 -6.94 20.93
C GLU A 118 8.58 -8.04 19.88
N PHE A 119 7.75 -7.98 18.84
CA PHE A 119 7.93 -8.81 17.65
C PHE A 119 8.78 -8.04 16.64
N ASN A 120 10.08 -8.02 16.89
CA ASN A 120 11.04 -7.65 15.86
C ASN A 120 11.33 -8.92 15.04
N GLU A 121 11.03 -8.90 13.74
CA GLU A 121 11.57 -9.90 12.81
C GLU A 121 13.08 -9.69 12.71
N GLU A 122 13.83 -10.12 13.72
CA GLU A 122 15.26 -10.18 13.62
C GLU A 122 15.64 -11.40 12.77
N PRO A 123 16.36 -11.21 11.63
CA PRO A 123 16.84 -12.35 10.87
C PRO A 123 17.70 -13.20 11.78
N ASN A 124 17.40 -14.50 11.81
CA ASN A 124 18.07 -15.44 12.69
C ASN A 124 19.60 -15.45 12.41
N PRO A 125 20.44 -15.87 13.36
CA PRO A 125 21.90 -15.83 13.17
C PRO A 125 22.39 -16.59 11.93
N LEU A 126 21.68 -17.66 11.54
CA LEU A 126 21.99 -18.47 10.38
C LEU A 126 21.62 -17.78 9.06
N SER A 127 20.53 -17.02 9.03
CA SER A 127 20.10 -16.23 7.87
C SER A 127 21.03 -15.03 7.69
N ARG A 128 21.45 -14.36 8.77
CA ARG A 128 22.50 -13.32 8.69
C ARG A 128 23.83 -13.86 8.15
N LEU A 129 24.19 -15.09 8.51
CA LEU A 129 25.37 -15.76 7.98
C LEU A 129 25.18 -16.11 6.50
N ALA A 130 24.03 -16.67 6.14
CA ALA A 130 23.69 -17.00 4.75
C ALA A 130 23.67 -15.75 3.85
N ASP A 131 23.13 -14.63 4.34
CA ASP A 131 23.11 -13.35 3.63
C ASP A 131 24.53 -12.81 3.41
N ARG A 132 25.40 -12.90 4.43
CA ARG A 132 26.81 -12.48 4.30
C ARG A 132 27.60 -13.38 3.37
N LEU A 133 27.38 -14.68 3.43
CA LEU A 133 27.99 -15.65 2.52
C LEU A 133 27.51 -15.42 1.09
N GLY A 134 26.20 -15.30 0.88
CA GLY A 134 25.59 -15.00 -0.41
C GLY A 134 26.08 -13.68 -1.00
N ALA A 135 26.18 -12.61 -0.19
CA ALA A 135 26.74 -11.33 -0.61
C ALA A 135 28.22 -11.43 -0.98
N SER A 136 29.04 -12.18 -0.22
CA SER A 136 30.46 -12.38 -0.52
C SER A 136 30.70 -13.20 -1.79
N ILE A 137 29.86 -14.22 -2.02
CA ILE A 137 29.87 -15.03 -3.24
C ILE A 137 29.42 -14.16 -4.42
N GLY A 138 28.34 -13.40 -4.28
CA GLY A 138 27.85 -12.48 -5.30
C GLY A 138 28.87 -11.40 -5.67
N ALA A 139 29.57 -10.82 -4.69
CA ALA A 139 30.66 -9.87 -4.91
C ALA A 139 31.87 -10.54 -5.58
N GLY A 140 32.21 -11.78 -5.22
CA GLY A 140 33.27 -12.57 -5.86
C GLY A 140 32.95 -12.92 -7.31
N PHE A 141 31.70 -13.27 -7.64
CA PHE A 141 31.25 -13.49 -9.01
C PHE A 141 31.20 -12.19 -9.82
N ALA A 142 30.74 -11.08 -9.24
CA ALA A 142 30.75 -9.79 -9.90
C ALA A 142 32.21 -9.32 -10.18
N GLY A 143 33.11 -9.46 -9.22
CA GLY A 143 34.54 -9.15 -9.39
C GLY A 143 35.22 -10.08 -10.39
N GLY A 144 34.93 -11.38 -10.36
CA GLY A 144 35.49 -12.38 -11.28
C GLY A 144 34.96 -12.26 -12.71
N ALA A 145 33.67 -11.93 -12.89
CA ALA A 145 33.06 -11.68 -14.19
C ALA A 145 33.56 -10.37 -14.81
N VAL A 146 33.69 -9.31 -14.02
CA VAL A 146 34.25 -8.03 -14.49
C VAL A 146 35.72 -8.20 -14.88
N GLN A 147 36.51 -8.95 -14.11
CA GLN A 147 37.91 -9.21 -14.41
C GLN A 147 38.09 -10.09 -15.66
N SER A 148 37.27 -11.13 -15.83
CA SER A 148 37.35 -12.01 -17.00
C SER A 148 36.87 -11.32 -18.29
N VAL A 149 35.88 -10.42 -18.20
CA VAL A 149 35.50 -9.54 -19.32
C VAL A 149 36.63 -8.54 -19.64
N LEU A 150 37.25 -7.92 -18.64
CA LEU A 150 38.40 -7.00 -18.84
C LEU A 150 39.61 -7.68 -19.48
N GLU A 151 39.94 -8.90 -19.07
CA GLU A 151 41.05 -9.67 -19.64
C GLU A 151 40.73 -10.16 -21.07
N ALA A 152 39.48 -10.52 -21.36
CA ALA A 152 39.04 -10.82 -22.73
C ALA A 152 39.18 -9.60 -23.67
N PHE A 153 38.80 -8.40 -23.19
CA PHE A 153 38.98 -7.15 -23.96
C PHE A 153 40.45 -6.78 -24.17
N LYS A 154 41.34 -7.01 -23.20
CA LYS A 154 42.78 -6.79 -23.37
C LYS A 154 43.39 -7.77 -24.35
N SER A 155 43.03 -9.06 -24.28
CA SER A 155 43.52 -10.11 -25.18
C SER A 155 43.10 -9.87 -26.64
N GLN A 156 41.88 -9.38 -26.87
CA GLN A 156 41.39 -9.08 -28.22
C GLN A 156 42.08 -7.86 -28.85
N LYS A 157 42.60 -6.92 -28.04
CA LYS A 157 43.38 -5.76 -28.51
C LYS A 157 44.82 -6.11 -28.89
N VAL A 158 45.34 -7.26 -28.45
CA VAL A 158 46.70 -7.75 -28.75
C VAL A 158 46.75 -8.59 -30.05
N LEU A 159 45.61 -9.13 -30.50
CA LEU A 159 45.50 -9.95 -31.72
C LEU A 159 45.03 -9.16 -32.96
N GLY A 160 44.92 -7.84 -32.86
CA GLY A 160 44.49 -6.94 -33.93
C GLY A 160 45.61 -6.04 -34.46
N GLN A 161 46.75 -6.64 -34.85
CA GLN A 161 47.74 -6.04 -35.77
C GLN A 161 48.09 -7.04 -36.85
#